data_AF-A0A6I1VX46-F1
#
_entry.id   AF-A0A6I1VX46-F1
#
_cell.length_a   1.000
_cell.length_b   1.000
_cell.length_c   1.000
_cell.angle_alpha   90.00
_cell.angle_beta   90.00
_cell.angle_gamma   90.00
#
_symmetry.space_group_name_H-M   'P 1'
#
loop_
_entity.id
_entity.type
_entity.pdbx_description
1 polymer ?
#
loop_
_entity_poly.entity_id
_entity_poly.type
_entity_poly.pdbx_seq_one_letter_code
_entity_poly.pdbx_strand_id
1 'polypeptide(L)' 'MFFERHGGGERAILVHLEVQDPEAHEDPQEFQELAVSAGAETVAFFNVP' A
#
# COMPACT_ATOMS: atom_id res chain seq x y z
N MET A 1 2.32 -25.47 12.08
CA MET A 1 2.97 -24.68 11.03
C MET A 1 3.43 -23.37 11.67
N PHE A 2 4.73 -23.06 11.60
CA PHE A 2 5.23 -21.73 11.94
C PHE A 2 5.05 -20.87 10.68
N PHE A 3 4.22 -19.84 10.76
CA PHE A 3 4.21 -18.79 9.74
C PHE A 3 5.39 -17.89 10.06
N GLU A 4 6.39 -17.85 9.17
CA GLU A 4 7.43 -16.82 9.25
C GLU A 4 6.74 -15.47 9.06
N ARG A 5 6.76 -14.64 10.13
CA ARG A 5 6.27 -13.28 10.02
C ARG A 5 7.31 -12.49 9.23
N HIS A 6 6.89 -11.93 8.11
CA HIS A 6 7.72 -10.98 7.38
C HIS A 6 8.15 -9.87 8.34
N GLY A 7 9.45 -9.56 8.39
CA GLY A 7 10.03 -8.68 9.41
C GLY A 7 9.46 -7.26 9.39
N GLY A 8 8.86 -6.85 8.27
CA GLY A 8 8.47 -5.47 8.02
C GLY A 8 9.69 -4.55 7.94
N GLY A 9 9.47 -3.25 7.81
CA GLY A 9 10.54 -2.23 7.78
C GLY A 9 11.24 -2.08 6.43
N GLU A 10 10.76 -2.74 5.39
CA GLU A 10 11.34 -2.62 4.05
C GLU A 10 10.93 -1.30 3.40
N ARG A 11 11.87 -0.74 2.62
CA ARG A 11 11.60 0.43 1.78
C ARG A 11 10.67 0.03 0.64
N ALA A 12 9.53 0.70 0.54
CA ALA A 12 8.49 0.39 -0.42
C ALA A 12 8.11 1.61 -1.27
N ILE A 13 7.82 1.35 -2.55
CA ILE A 13 7.12 2.30 -3.42
C ILE A 13 5.67 1.85 -3.48
N LEU A 14 4.76 2.76 -3.17
CA LEU A 14 3.33 2.51 -3.29
C LEU A 14 2.85 3.03 -4.66
N VAL A 15 2.11 2.20 -5.37
CA VAL A 15 1.53 2.53 -6.67
C VAL A 15 0.03 2.27 -6.59
N HIS A 16 -0.76 3.33 -6.66
CA HIS A 16 -2.21 3.27 -6.71
C HIS A 16 -2.65 3.42 -8.16
N LEU A 17 -3.37 2.43 -8.67
CA LEU A 17 -3.88 2.39 -10.04
C LEU A 17 -5.30 2.93 -10.02
N GLU A 18 -5.58 3.96 -10.82
CA GLU A 18 -6.93 4.47 -10.98
C GLU A 18 -7.73 3.48 -11.83
N VAL A 19 -8.44 2.57 -11.18
CA VAL A 19 -9.38 1.70 -11.88
C VAL A 19 -10.66 2.50 -12.11
N GLN A 20 -11.14 2.56 -13.36
CA GLN A 20 -12.43 3.18 -13.72
C GLN A 20 -13.62 2.33 -13.28
N ASP A 21 -13.61 1.86 -12.03
CA ASP A 21 -14.70 1.12 -11.43
C ASP A 21 -15.47 2.06 -10.49
N PRO A 22 -16.69 2.47 -10.85
CA PRO A 22 -17.50 3.38 -10.04
C PRO A 22 -17.94 2.77 -8.70
N GLU A 23 -17.79 1.46 -8.50
CA GLU A 23 -18.06 0.79 -7.22
C GLU A 23 -16.79 0.63 -6.36
N ALA A 24 -15.59 0.75 -6.95
CA ALA A 24 -14.31 0.69 -6.25
C ALA A 24 -13.74 2.10 -6.03
N HIS A 25 -14.34 2.83 -5.08
CA HIS A 25 -13.71 4.03 -4.53
C HIS A 25 -12.59 3.62 -3.58
N GLU A 26 -11.41 3.33 -4.12
CA GLU A 26 -10.19 3.14 -3.33
C GLU A 26 -9.72 4.51 -2.83
N ASP A 27 -9.55 4.66 -1.51
CA ASP A 27 -9.00 5.88 -0.90
C ASP A 27 -7.46 5.78 -0.88
N PRO A 28 -6.74 6.63 -1.64
CA PRO A 28 -5.28 6.65 -1.64
C PRO A 28 -4.66 6.89 -0.26
N GLN A 29 -5.39 7.57 0.64
CA GLN A 29 -4.94 7.80 2.01
C GLN A 29 -5.01 6.52 2.83
N GLU A 30 -6.12 5.79 2.76
CA GLU A 30 -6.28 4.51 3.47
C GLU A 30 -5.17 3.53 3.06
N PHE A 31 -4.86 3.44 1.76
CA PHE A 31 -3.79 2.58 1.27
C PHE A 31 -2.42 2.92 1.90
N GLN A 32 -2.10 4.20 2.04
CA GLN A 32 -0.85 4.65 2.69
C GLN A 32 -0.84 4.30 4.19
N GLU A 33 -1.96 4.51 4.89
CA GLU A 33 -2.09 4.19 6.31
C GLU A 33 -1.95 2.68 6.58
N LEU A 34 -2.49 1.84 5.70
CA LEU A 34 -2.33 0.39 5.76
C LEU A 34 -0.87 -0.03 5.55
N ALA A 35 -0.17 0.57 4.58
CA ALA A 35 1.24 0.28 4.35
C ALA A 35 2.11 0.65 5.55
N VAL A 36 1.88 1.82 6.16
CA VAL A 36 2.55 2.24 7.39
C VAL A 36 2.26 1.26 8.54
N SER A 37 1.01 0.83 8.68
CA SER A 37 0.60 -0.13 9.72
C SER A 37 1.23 -1.52 9.54
N ALA A 38 1.48 -1.92 8.29
CA ALA A 38 2.23 -3.14 7.96
C ALA A 38 3.75 -3.01 8.24
N GLY A 39 4.22 -1.79 8.57
CA GLY A 39 5.61 -1.49 8.85
C GLY A 39 6.42 -1.13 7.61
N ALA A 40 5.80 -0.75 6.49
CA ALA A 40 6.53 -0.34 5.30
C ALA A 40 7.16 1.07 5.48
N GLU A 41 8.39 1.24 5.01
CA GLU A 41 9.01 2.55 4.85
C GLU A 41 8.68 3.08 3.45
N THR A 42 7.56 3.80 3.32
CA THR A 42 7.15 4.37 2.03
C THR A 42 8.13 5.45 1.58
N VAL A 43 8.79 5.22 0.44
CA VAL A 43 9.77 6.17 -0.13
C VAL A 43 9.26 6.93 -1.35
N ALA A 44 8.18 6.46 -1.96
CA ALA A 44 7.46 7.17 -3.01
C ALA A 44 6.02 6.66 -3.11
N PHE A 45 5.12 7.54 -3.54
CA PHE A 45 3.73 7.24 -3.84
C PHE A 45 3.39 7.75 -5.24
N PHE A 46 2.85 6.87 -6.08
CA PHE A 46 2.43 7.20 -7.45
C PHE A 46 0.96 6.88 -7.65
N ASN A 47 0.21 7.86 -8.18
CA ASN A 47 -1.09 7.62 -8.79
C ASN A 47 -0.89 7.44 -10.29
N VAL A 48 -1.38 6.32 -10.81
CA VAL A 48 -1.27 5.97 -12.22
C VAL A 48 -2.68 5.85 -12.79
N PRO A 49 -3.02 6.62 -13.83
CA PRO A 49 -4.34 6.59 -14.48
C PRO A 49 -4.57 5.33 -15.32
#